data_AF-A0ABC9QW85-F1
#
_entry.id   AF-A0ABC9QW85-F1
#
_cell.length_a   1.000
_cell.length_b   1.000
_cell.length_c   1.000
_cell.angle_alpha   90.00
_cell.angle_beta   90.00
_cell.angle_gamma   90.00
#
_symmetry.space_group_name_H-M   'P 1'
#
loop_
_entity.id
_entity.type
_entity.pdbx_description
1 polymer ?
#
loop_
_entity_poly.entity_id
_entity_poly.type
_entity_poly.pdbx_seq_one_letter_code
_entity_poly.pdbx_strand_id
1 'polypeptide(L)'
;MRDKLEQLLVSEKILPLISSKWSVFQVDFKKECKEVTHKIINDSVPSNVIGVYVIQNNHGEVLYVGQGKVKERVKRHYQKLFASNPSYRQQFFQEKEGTMNIYWAAIEKDRLVVESLLQLVLNPVFEAYKSEREN
;
A
#
# COMPACT_ATOMS: atom_id res chain seq x y z
N MET A 1 -22.45 0.36 -8.91
CA MET A 1 -21.76 -0.92 -8.61
C MET A 1 -20.70 -0.72 -7.53
N ARG A 2 -19.81 0.27 -7.67
CA ARG A 2 -18.81 0.67 -6.64
C ARG A 2 -19.41 0.83 -5.24
N ASP A 3 -20.53 1.54 -5.10
CA ASP A 3 -21.17 1.76 -3.79
C ASP A 3 -21.59 0.46 -3.09
N LYS A 4 -22.05 -0.54 -3.86
CA LYS A 4 -22.39 -1.87 -3.32
C LYS A 4 -21.14 -2.62 -2.84
N LEU A 5 -20.01 -2.46 -3.55
CA LEU A 5 -18.74 -3.04 -3.14
C LEU A 5 -18.17 -2.34 -1.91
N GLU A 6 -18.32 -1.02 -1.83
CA GLU A 6 -17.93 -0.25 -0.64
C GLU A 6 -18.76 -0.68 0.58
N GLN A 7 -20.09 -0.81 0.42
CA GLN A 7 -20.96 -1.32 1.48
C GLN A 7 -20.55 -2.72 1.95
N LEU A 8 -20.16 -3.62 1.02
CA LEU A 8 -19.64 -4.94 1.36
C LEU A 8 -18.33 -4.85 2.17
N LEU A 9 -17.39 -3.99 1.76
CA LEU A 9 -16.15 -3.80 2.51
C LEU A 9 -16.40 -3.22 3.90
N VAL A 10 -17.41 -2.35 4.05
CA VAL A 10 -17.83 -1.80 5.34
C VAL A 10 -18.49 -2.87 6.21
N SER A 11 -19.39 -3.70 5.67
CA SER A 11 -20.04 -4.79 6.43
C SER A 11 -19.02 -5.82 6.91
N GLU A 12 -18.00 -6.09 6.09
CA GLU A 12 -16.87 -6.94 6.43
C GLU A 12 -15.84 -6.25 7.33
N LYS A 13 -16.06 -5.00 7.76
CA LYS A 13 -15.14 -4.18 8.59
C LYS A 13 -13.75 -3.99 7.96
N ILE A 14 -13.62 -4.20 6.65
CA ILE A 14 -12.42 -3.92 5.88
C ILE A 14 -12.30 -2.43 5.60
N LEU A 15 -13.43 -1.72 5.45
CA LEU A 15 -13.45 -0.26 5.47
C LEU A 15 -14.25 0.27 6.67
N PRO A 16 -13.94 1.48 7.17
CA PRO A 16 -12.83 2.35 6.75
C PRO A 16 -11.46 1.82 7.20
N LEU A 17 -10.35 2.34 6.65
CA LEU A 17 -8.98 1.92 7.00
C LEU A 17 -8.60 2.18 8.48
N ILE A 18 -9.36 3.04 9.16
CA ILE A 18 -9.22 3.30 10.60
C ILE A 18 -9.92 2.24 11.46
N SER A 19 -10.54 1.22 10.86
CA SER A 19 -11.18 0.14 11.60
C SER A 19 -10.15 -0.70 12.35
N SER A 20 -10.61 -1.43 13.37
CA SER A 20 -9.76 -2.31 14.18
C SER A 20 -9.14 -3.49 13.42
N LYS A 21 -9.52 -3.74 12.16
CA LYS A 21 -8.89 -4.78 11.32
C LYS A 21 -7.52 -4.36 10.79
N TRP A 22 -7.23 -3.07 10.78
CA TRP A 22 -5.99 -2.53 10.26
C TRP A 22 -5.04 -2.16 11.38
N SER A 23 -3.79 -2.54 11.19
CA SER A 23 -2.66 -1.88 11.85
C SER A 23 -2.15 -0.78 10.93
N VAL A 24 -1.66 0.32 11.50
CA VAL A 24 -1.10 1.43 10.75
C VAL A 24 0.21 1.87 11.37
N PHE A 25 1.16 2.23 10.52
CA PHE A 25 2.37 2.93 10.93
C PHE A 25 2.72 4.00 9.90
N GLN A 26 3.40 5.04 10.35
CA GLN A 26 3.92 6.10 9.51
C GLN A 26 5.41 5.88 9.25
N VAL A 27 5.85 6.12 8.03
CA VAL A 27 7.25 5.96 7.63
C VAL A 27 7.61 6.88 6.47
N ASP A 28 8.84 7.39 6.46
CA ASP A 28 9.36 8.19 5.34
C ASP A 28 9.88 7.29 4.23
N PHE A 29 9.24 7.38 3.05
CA PHE A 29 9.73 6.82 1.80
C PHE A 29 10.60 7.85 1.10
N LYS A 30 11.77 8.12 1.67
CA LYS A 30 12.78 9.06 1.14
C LYS A 30 14.16 8.41 1.15
N LYS A 31 14.98 8.67 0.13
CA LYS A 31 16.27 7.98 -0.07
C LYS A 31 17.23 8.17 1.12
N GLU A 32 17.24 9.38 1.68
CA GLU A 32 18.06 9.79 2.82
C GLU A 32 17.66 9.10 4.14
N CYS A 33 16.45 8.54 4.24
CA CYS A 33 15.93 7.92 5.47
C CYS A 33 16.21 6.41 5.56
N LYS A 34 17.04 5.84 4.69
CA LYS A 34 17.22 4.38 4.50
C LYS A 34 17.28 3.53 5.77
N GLU A 35 18.15 3.87 6.71
CA GLU A 35 18.31 3.06 7.93
C GLU A 35 17.06 3.13 8.82
N VAL A 36 16.55 4.35 9.03
CA VAL A 36 15.35 4.60 9.85
C VAL A 36 14.13 3.94 9.23
N THR A 37 13.93 4.09 7.93
CA THR A 37 12.81 3.48 7.18
C THR A 37 12.83 1.96 7.28
N HIS A 38 13.99 1.33 7.11
CA HIS A 38 14.11 -0.12 7.27
C HIS A 38 13.79 -0.58 8.69
N LYS A 39 14.26 0.16 9.71
CA LYS A 39 13.97 -0.14 11.11
C LYS A 39 12.47 -0.06 11.39
N ILE A 40 11.82 1.05 11.01
CA ILE A 40 10.37 1.24 11.22
C ILE A 40 9.59 0.09 10.56
N ILE A 41 9.85 -0.23 9.28
CA ILE A 41 9.14 -1.32 8.59
C ILE A 41 9.36 -2.68 9.30
N ASN A 42 10.56 -2.91 9.86
CA ASN A 42 10.85 -4.15 10.59
C ASN A 42 10.09 -4.26 11.90
N ASP A 43 9.98 -3.16 12.62
CA ASP A 43 9.37 -3.09 13.95
C ASP A 43 7.84 -3.05 13.87
N SER A 44 7.28 -2.44 12.81
CA SER A 44 5.84 -2.21 12.66
C SER A 44 5.04 -3.37 12.03
N VAL A 45 5.71 -4.34 11.42
CA VAL A 45 5.04 -5.49 10.78
C VAL A 45 5.73 -6.78 11.26
N PRO A 46 5.02 -7.80 11.77
CA PRO A 46 5.64 -9.10 12.04
C PRO A 46 6.12 -9.79 10.74
N SER A 47 7.18 -10.61 10.82
CA SER A 47 7.82 -11.22 9.64
C SER A 47 6.92 -12.22 8.88
N ASN A 48 5.96 -12.83 9.57
CA ASN A 48 5.08 -13.88 9.07
C ASN A 48 3.72 -13.37 8.57
N VAL A 49 3.46 -12.06 8.58
CA VAL A 49 2.16 -11.53 8.13
C VAL A 49 2.02 -11.65 6.62
N ILE A 50 1.02 -12.44 6.21
CA ILE A 50 0.48 -12.48 4.86
C ILE A 50 -0.87 -11.76 4.88
N GLY A 51 -1.04 -10.80 3.97
CA GLY A 51 -2.15 -9.86 4.10
C GLY A 51 -2.33 -8.92 2.92
N VAL A 52 -3.17 -7.93 3.14
CA VAL A 52 -3.38 -6.78 2.25
C VAL A 52 -2.81 -5.54 2.93
N TYR A 53 -2.29 -4.61 2.13
CA TYR A 53 -1.77 -3.34 2.60
C TYR A 53 -2.17 -2.19 1.66
N VAL A 54 -2.27 -1.01 2.24
CA VAL A 54 -2.57 0.26 1.57
C VAL A 54 -1.47 1.26 1.90
N ILE A 55 -0.94 1.90 0.88
CA ILE A 55 0.04 3.00 0.99
C ILE A 55 -0.73 4.29 0.73
N GLN A 56 -0.78 5.16 1.73
CA GLN A 56 -1.41 6.47 1.65
C GLN A 56 -0.36 7.55 1.95
N ASN A 57 -0.36 8.65 1.20
CA ASN A 57 0.51 9.78 1.56
C ASN A 57 -0.05 10.56 2.76
N ASN A 58 0.73 11.53 3.25
CA ASN A 58 0.33 12.44 4.33
C ASN A 58 -0.86 13.37 3.98
N HIS A 59 -1.25 13.48 2.71
CA HIS A 59 -2.43 14.23 2.26
C HIS A 59 -3.71 13.38 2.23
N GLY A 60 -3.64 12.10 2.61
CA GLY A 60 -4.78 11.20 2.60
C GLY A 60 -5.04 10.52 1.25
N GLU A 61 -4.21 10.78 0.24
CA GLU A 61 -4.34 10.17 -1.08
C GLU A 61 -3.83 8.72 -1.06
N VAL A 62 -4.66 7.79 -1.52
CA VAL A 62 -4.28 6.38 -1.61
C VAL A 62 -3.42 6.18 -2.84
N LEU A 63 -2.13 5.91 -2.63
CA LEU A 63 -1.16 5.75 -3.71
C LEU A 63 -1.21 4.34 -4.31
N TYR A 64 -1.28 3.32 -3.46
CA TYR A 64 -1.13 1.93 -3.88
C TYR A 64 -1.86 0.98 -2.93
N VAL A 65 -2.49 -0.06 -3.49
CA VAL A 65 -3.06 -1.19 -2.75
C VAL A 65 -2.36 -2.46 -3.22
N GLY A 66 -1.98 -3.34 -2.28
CA GLY A 66 -1.42 -4.62 -2.66
C GLY A 66 -1.58 -5.73 -1.63
N GLN A 67 -1.22 -6.95 -2.02
CA GLN A 67 -1.19 -8.11 -1.11
C GLN A 67 0.14 -8.89 -1.12
N GLY A 68 0.30 -9.73 -0.10
CA GLY A 68 1.35 -10.74 0.04
C GLY A 68 1.98 -10.72 1.42
N LYS A 69 3.24 -11.13 1.52
CA LYS A 69 4.04 -10.97 2.75
C LYS A 69 4.29 -9.48 3.00
N VAL A 70 3.53 -8.89 3.91
CA VAL A 70 3.38 -7.42 3.98
C VAL A 70 4.72 -6.73 4.18
N LYS A 71 5.53 -7.17 5.17
CA LYS A 71 6.86 -6.61 5.44
C LYS A 71 7.75 -6.60 4.20
N GLU A 72 7.86 -7.75 3.52
CA GLU A 72 8.70 -7.90 2.34
C GLU A 72 8.21 -7.02 1.18
N ARG A 73 6.89 -6.92 1.01
CA ARG A 73 6.26 -6.11 -0.04
C ARG A 73 6.51 -4.61 0.19
N VAL A 74 6.29 -4.12 1.40
CA VAL A 74 6.53 -2.70 1.76
C VAL A 74 8.00 -2.34 1.56
N LYS A 75 8.93 -3.19 2.03
CA LYS A 75 10.37 -3.01 1.77
C LYS A 75 10.69 -2.95 0.28
N ARG A 76 10.08 -3.84 -0.53
CA ARG A 76 10.29 -3.85 -1.98
C ARG A 76 9.80 -2.57 -2.64
N HIS A 77 8.70 -1.96 -2.16
CA HIS A 77 8.27 -0.66 -2.67
C HIS A 77 9.27 0.43 -2.30
N TYR A 78 9.74 0.46 -1.06
CA TYR A 78 10.78 1.40 -0.64
C TYR A 78 12.07 1.27 -1.49
N GLN A 79 12.50 0.04 -1.78
CA GLN A 79 13.68 -0.23 -2.61
C GLN A 79 13.58 0.35 -4.03
N LYS A 80 12.37 0.61 -4.56
CA LYS A 80 12.18 1.20 -5.89
C LYS A 80 12.70 2.63 -5.98
N LEU A 81 12.78 3.35 -4.87
CA LEU A 81 13.36 4.69 -4.82
C LEU A 81 14.79 4.69 -5.37
N PHE A 82 15.55 3.61 -5.16
CA PHE A 82 16.98 3.53 -5.44
C PHE A 82 17.32 3.04 -6.86
N ALA A 83 16.34 2.85 -7.74
CA ALA A 83 16.59 2.39 -9.10
C ALA A 83 17.24 3.50 -9.96
N SER A 84 18.43 3.22 -10.51
CA SER A 84 19.13 4.16 -11.41
C SER A 84 18.49 4.27 -12.80
N ASN A 85 17.93 3.17 -13.31
CA ASN A 85 17.15 3.14 -14.54
C ASN A 85 15.73 2.61 -14.23
N PRO A 86 14.81 3.48 -13.81
CA PRO A 86 13.54 3.06 -13.24
C PRO A 86 12.53 2.65 -14.32
N SER A 87 11.97 1.45 -14.20
CA SER A 87 10.68 1.07 -14.84
C SER A 87 9.57 2.05 -14.45
N TYR A 88 8.45 2.09 -15.20
CA TYR A 88 7.31 2.97 -14.90
C TYR A 88 6.85 2.85 -13.44
N ARG A 89 6.82 1.62 -12.91
CA ARG A 89 6.44 1.39 -11.51
C ARG A 89 7.46 1.95 -10.53
N GLN A 90 8.75 1.90 -10.85
CA GLN A 90 9.77 2.53 -10.03
C GLN A 90 9.70 4.06 -10.11
N GLN A 91 9.45 4.62 -11.29
CA GLN A 91 9.23 6.04 -11.50
C GLN A 91 8.08 6.55 -10.63
N PHE A 92 6.94 5.84 -10.60
CA PHE A 92 5.82 6.19 -9.73
C PHE A 92 6.25 6.37 -8.26
N PHE A 93 6.98 5.41 -7.69
CA PHE A 93 7.40 5.50 -6.29
C PHE A 93 8.47 6.57 -6.07
N GLN A 94 9.31 6.88 -7.06
CA GLN A 94 10.26 8.00 -7.00
C GLN A 94 9.55 9.36 -7.05
N GLU A 95 8.56 9.52 -7.93
CA GLU A 95 7.77 10.75 -8.07
C GLU A 95 6.86 10.99 -6.85
N LYS A 96 6.44 9.92 -6.18
CA LYS A 96 5.59 9.95 -4.99
C LYS A 96 6.39 9.73 -3.70
N GLU A 97 7.68 10.05 -3.66
CA GLU A 97 8.46 10.00 -2.41
C GLU A 97 7.86 10.93 -1.34
N GLY A 98 8.03 10.58 -0.06
CA GLY A 98 7.46 11.36 1.03
C GLY A 98 7.07 10.55 2.26
N THR A 99 6.37 11.19 3.20
CA THR A 99 5.86 10.54 4.41
C THR A 99 4.59 9.74 4.08
N MET A 100 4.59 8.46 4.44
CA MET A 100 3.55 7.51 4.10
C MET A 100 2.90 6.93 5.35
N ASN A 101 1.58 6.77 5.32
CA ASN A 101 0.84 5.90 6.21
C ASN A 101 0.67 4.53 5.53
N ILE A 102 1.17 3.48 6.18
CA ILE A 102 1.07 2.10 5.71
C ILE A 102 0.03 1.38 6.56
N TYR A 103 -1.15 1.18 5.99
CA TYR A 103 -2.19 0.34 6.61
C TYR A 103 -1.96 -1.09 6.18
N TRP A 104 -2.04 -2.04 7.11
CA TRP A 104 -2.02 -3.46 6.77
C TRP A 104 -2.99 -4.29 7.62
N ALA A 105 -3.52 -5.36 7.03
CA ALA A 105 -4.40 -6.32 7.68
C ALA A 105 -3.96 -7.74 7.36
N ALA A 106 -3.94 -8.62 8.38
CA ALA A 106 -3.63 -10.03 8.22
C ALA A 106 -4.82 -10.78 7.61
N ILE A 107 -4.85 -10.83 6.27
CA ILE A 107 -5.88 -11.50 5.47
C ILE A 107 -5.14 -12.46 4.54
N GLU A 108 -5.06 -13.72 4.92
CA GLU A 108 -4.32 -14.71 4.14
C GLU A 108 -5.20 -15.34 3.05
N LYS A 109 -6.37 -15.85 3.46
CA LYS A 109 -7.42 -16.35 2.58
C LYS A 109 -8.11 -15.16 1.91
N ASP A 110 -8.46 -15.31 0.64
CA ASP A 110 -9.20 -14.31 -0.16
C ASP A 110 -8.52 -12.94 -0.36
N ARG A 111 -7.24 -12.80 0.02
CA ARG A 111 -6.47 -11.55 -0.11
C ARG A 111 -6.45 -10.95 -1.52
N LEU A 112 -6.54 -11.79 -2.55
CA LEU A 112 -6.64 -11.35 -3.94
C LEU A 112 -7.97 -10.67 -4.22
N VAL A 113 -9.07 -11.27 -3.75
CA VAL A 113 -10.41 -10.67 -3.87
C VAL A 113 -10.46 -9.36 -3.11
N VAL A 114 -9.95 -9.34 -1.87
CA VAL A 114 -9.93 -8.12 -1.05
C VAL A 114 -9.07 -7.03 -1.68
N GLU A 115 -7.88 -7.35 -2.22
CA GLU A 115 -7.04 -6.42 -2.98
C GLU A 115 -7.81 -5.82 -4.17
N SER A 116 -8.46 -6.65 -4.99
CA SER A 116 -9.22 -6.18 -6.15
C SER A 116 -10.40 -5.29 -5.76
N LEU A 117 -11.14 -5.65 -4.71
CA LEU A 117 -12.25 -4.83 -4.21
C LEU A 117 -11.75 -3.48 -3.68
N LEU A 118 -10.64 -3.48 -2.93
CA LEU A 118 -10.04 -2.24 -2.43
C LEU A 118 -9.49 -1.37 -3.56
N GLN A 119 -8.88 -1.94 -4.60
CA GLN A 119 -8.44 -1.18 -5.77
C GLN A 119 -9.62 -0.49 -6.47
N LEU A 120 -10.73 -1.21 -6.66
CA LEU A 120 -11.95 -0.64 -7.26
C LEU A 120 -12.59 0.45 -6.41
N VAL A 121 -12.64 0.25 -5.08
CA VAL A 121 -13.33 1.17 -4.17
C VAL A 121 -12.47 2.36 -3.80
N LEU A 122 -11.18 2.17 -3.51
CA LEU A 122 -10.27 3.24 -3.12
C LEU A 122 -9.67 3.98 -4.31
N ASN A 123 -9.70 3.38 -5.51
CA ASN A 123 -9.17 3.97 -6.75
C ASN A 123 -7.75 4.54 -6.58
N PRO A 124 -6.75 3.70 -6.26
CA PRO A 124 -5.41 4.18 -5.93
C PRO A 124 -4.75 4.84 -7.15
N VAL A 125 -3.97 5.90 -6.90
CA VAL A 125 -3.33 6.73 -7.95
C VAL A 125 -2.51 5.90 -8.94
N PHE A 126 -1.86 4.83 -8.46
CA PHE A 126 -1.07 3.96 -9.31
C PHE A 126 -1.86 3.31 -10.45
N GLU A 127 -3.17 3.03 -10.29
CA GLU A 127 -3.97 2.40 -11.35
C GLU A 127 -4.17 3.36 -12.53
N ALA A 128 -4.48 4.63 -12.25
CA ALA A 128 -4.55 5.66 -13.29
C ALA A 128 -3.19 5.86 -13.97
N TYR A 129 -2.11 5.95 -13.17
CA TYR A 129 -0.74 6.10 -13.67
C TYR A 129 -0.31 4.94 -14.58
N LYS A 130 -0.73 3.72 -14.25
CA LYS A 130 -0.46 2.53 -15.04
C LYS A 130 -1.19 2.58 -16.38
N SER A 131 -2.48 2.93 -16.39
CA SER A 131 -3.28 3.01 -17.62
C SER A 131 -2.78 4.07 -18.61
N GLU A 132 -2.23 5.19 -18.13
CA GLU A 132 -1.67 6.25 -18.98
C GLU A 132 -0.38 5.84 -19.72
N ARG A 133 0.32 4.81 -19.23
CA ARG A 133 1.64 4.39 -19.76
C ARG A 133 1.64 3.00 -20.38
N GLU A 134 0.51 2.32 -20.33
CA GLU A 134 0.25 1.08 -21.09
C GLU A 134 -0.42 1.36 -22.46
N ASN A 135 -0.77 2.63 -22.73
CA ASN A 135 -1.21 3.15 -24.05
C ASN A 135 -0.09 3.93 -24.73
#